data_AF-A0A556RBB4-F1
#
_entry.id   AF-A0A556RBB4-F1
#
_cell.length_a   1.000
_cell.length_b   1.000
_cell.length_c   1.000
_cell.angle_alpha   90.00
_cell.angle_beta   90.00
_cell.angle_gamma   90.00
#
_symmetry.space_group_name_H-M   'P 1'
#
loop_
_entity.id
_entity.type
_entity.pdbx_description
1 polymer ?
#
loop_
_entity_poly.entity_id
_entity_poly.type
_entity_poly.pdbx_seq_one_letter_code
_entity_poly.pdbx_strand_id
1 'polypeptide(L)'
;MFGRKVAFDADLNHRVESMLAEAGKEELLPIVQMGEPVLRQQAQPYKGQLAAKTLNRLLKAMRATMLEAPGVGLAAPQVGLGLAIAVIEDHIRDDEDDPRQIDELPFRVIINPSYEPIGQETASFYEGCLSLEGFQAVRRRWLDITASWEDRSGRKHRQRMHGWPARIFQHETDHLSGEVYIDKAEIRSLSSDDNLSEYWAYDPVPTEAAEELGFTI
;
A
#
# COMPACT_ATOMS: atom_id res chain seq x y z
N MET A 1 18.34 9.91 -30.34
CA MET A 1 16.99 9.79 -29.74
C MET A 1 16.95 10.70 -28.52
N PHE A 2 16.22 11.81 -28.60
CA PHE A 2 16.24 12.90 -27.63
C PHE A 2 15.61 12.47 -26.29
N GLY A 3 16.32 12.74 -25.19
CA GLY A 3 15.94 12.34 -23.84
C GLY A 3 14.67 13.03 -23.35
N ARG A 4 13.71 12.25 -22.86
CA ARG A 4 12.61 12.80 -22.05
C ARG A 4 13.13 13.05 -20.63
N LYS A 5 13.77 14.20 -20.42
CA LYS A 5 13.78 14.85 -19.09
C LYS A 5 12.31 15.08 -18.75
N VAL A 6 11.79 14.42 -17.74
CA VAL A 6 10.52 14.89 -17.19
C VAL A 6 10.85 16.05 -16.29
N ALA A 7 10.19 17.16 -16.61
CA ALA A 7 10.44 18.44 -16.02
C ALA A 7 9.78 18.50 -14.65
N PHE A 8 10.51 19.10 -13.71
CA PHE A 8 9.92 19.72 -12.54
C PHE A 8 8.61 20.42 -12.89
N ASP A 9 7.56 20.16 -12.13
CA ASP A 9 6.23 20.72 -12.28
C ASP A 9 6.01 21.71 -11.14
N ALA A 10 6.07 23.01 -11.45
CA ALA A 10 6.01 24.06 -10.45
C ALA A 10 4.65 24.11 -9.73
N ASP A 11 3.55 23.87 -10.45
CA ASP A 11 2.19 23.95 -9.91
C ASP A 11 1.93 22.76 -8.98
N LEU A 12 2.32 21.56 -9.41
CA LEU A 12 2.27 20.37 -8.56
C LEU A 12 3.15 20.53 -7.33
N ASN A 13 4.38 21.03 -7.49
CA ASN A 13 5.28 21.24 -6.37
C ASN A 13 4.71 22.24 -5.37
N HIS A 14 4.13 23.35 -5.83
CA HIS A 14 3.49 24.33 -4.97
C HIS A 14 2.30 23.71 -4.21
N ARG A 15 1.45 22.94 -4.89
CA ARG A 15 0.34 22.22 -4.25
C ARG A 15 0.81 21.26 -3.17
N VAL A 16 1.88 20.50 -3.40
CA VAL A 16 2.44 19.59 -2.40
C VAL A 16 3.05 20.36 -1.22
N GLU A 17 3.74 21.48 -1.45
CA GLU A 17 4.25 22.31 -0.37
C GLU A 17 3.12 22.93 0.48
N SER A 18 2.02 23.37 -0.14
CA SER A 18 0.84 23.88 0.57
C SER A 18 0.19 22.78 1.42
N MET A 19 -0.01 21.59 0.85
CA MET A 19 -0.51 20.42 1.58
C MET A 19 0.37 20.07 2.80
N LEU A 20 1.69 20.09 2.62
CA LEU A 20 2.66 19.85 3.70
C LEU A 20 2.69 20.97 4.75
N ALA A 21 2.35 22.20 4.38
CA ALA A 21 2.26 23.32 5.32
C ALA A 21 0.98 23.24 6.17
N GLU A 22 -0.12 22.78 5.57
CA GLU A 22 -1.41 22.56 6.25
C GLU A 22 -1.34 21.41 7.26
N ALA A 23 -0.54 20.37 6.98
CA ALA A 23 -0.27 19.25 7.89
C ALA A 23 0.41 19.64 9.23
N GLY A 24 0.81 20.91 9.38
CA GLY A 24 1.31 21.45 10.64
C GLY A 24 2.65 20.87 11.08
N LYS A 25 2.93 20.93 12.39
CA LYS A 25 4.24 20.56 12.96
C LYS A 25 4.54 19.06 12.91
N GLU A 26 3.50 18.23 12.91
CA GLU A 26 3.63 16.77 12.93
C GLU A 26 3.75 16.19 11.51
N GLU A 27 3.51 17.01 10.49
CA GLU A 27 3.54 16.61 9.07
C GLU A 27 2.63 15.39 8.78
N LEU A 28 1.50 15.28 9.50
CA LEU A 28 0.50 14.23 9.28
C LEU A 28 -0.47 14.64 8.17
N LEU A 29 -0.55 13.81 7.13
CA LEU A 29 -1.41 14.04 5.98
C LEU A 29 -2.78 13.42 6.23
N PRO A 30 -3.89 14.10 5.85
CA PRO A 30 -5.20 13.47 5.92
C PRO A 30 -5.27 12.28 4.96
N ILE A 31 -5.72 11.13 5.47
CA ILE A 31 -5.95 9.95 4.66
C ILE A 31 -7.36 10.04 4.07
N VAL A 32 -7.43 10.10 2.74
CA VAL A 32 -8.70 10.16 2.02
C VAL A 32 -9.41 8.80 2.08
N GLN A 33 -10.74 8.83 2.17
CA GLN A 33 -11.57 7.64 2.33
C GLN A 33 -12.23 7.20 1.01
N MET A 34 -12.65 5.94 0.96
CA MET A 34 -13.33 5.35 -0.19
C MET A 34 -14.50 6.22 -0.65
N GLY A 35 -14.56 6.45 -1.97
CA GLY A 35 -15.48 7.42 -2.60
C GLY A 35 -14.75 8.60 -3.22
N GLU A 36 -13.55 8.93 -2.70
CA GLU A 36 -12.70 9.98 -3.28
C GLU A 36 -12.11 9.54 -4.63
N PRO A 37 -12.29 10.30 -5.72
CA PRO A 37 -11.94 9.85 -7.07
C PRO A 37 -10.46 9.47 -7.26
N VAL A 38 -9.57 10.10 -6.51
CA VAL A 38 -8.12 9.84 -6.58
C VAL A 38 -7.75 8.38 -6.28
N LEU A 39 -8.52 7.71 -5.42
CA LEU A 39 -8.32 6.30 -5.07
C LEU A 39 -8.68 5.34 -6.21
N ARG A 40 -9.42 5.83 -7.22
CA ARG A 40 -9.89 5.07 -8.38
C ARG A 40 -9.23 5.49 -9.69
N GLN A 41 -8.32 6.46 -9.64
CA GLN A 41 -7.60 6.96 -10.81
C GLN A 41 -6.22 6.33 -10.90
N GLN A 42 -5.81 5.99 -12.12
CA GLN A 42 -4.43 5.61 -12.40
C GLN A 42 -3.49 6.76 -12.00
N ALA A 43 -2.58 6.50 -11.08
CA ALA A 43 -1.61 7.49 -10.63
C ALA A 43 -0.62 7.82 -11.74
N GLN A 44 -0.21 9.08 -11.80
CA GLN A 44 0.77 9.54 -12.78
C GLN A 44 2.16 9.04 -12.41
N PRO A 45 2.93 8.45 -13.34
CA PRO A 45 4.28 7.99 -13.04
C PRO A 45 5.15 9.15 -12.55
N TYR A 46 5.87 8.95 -11.44
CA TYR A 46 6.80 9.94 -10.93
C TYR A 46 8.09 9.92 -11.74
N LYS A 47 8.47 11.04 -12.31
CA LYS A 47 9.64 11.17 -13.18
C LYS A 47 10.49 12.39 -12.79
N GLY A 48 10.32 12.88 -11.56
CA GLY A 48 11.02 14.05 -11.03
C GLY A 48 10.21 15.35 -11.06
N GLN A 49 8.87 15.26 -11.00
CA GLN A 49 7.99 16.44 -11.01
C GLN A 49 8.17 17.32 -9.76
N LEU A 50 8.66 16.77 -8.64
CA LEU A 50 8.86 17.52 -7.40
C LEU A 50 10.33 17.91 -7.22
N ALA A 51 10.56 19.07 -6.59
CA ALA A 51 11.88 19.42 -6.09
C ALA A 51 12.33 18.39 -5.06
N ALA A 52 13.62 18.06 -5.02
CA ALA A 52 14.15 17.04 -4.13
C ALA A 52 13.81 17.30 -2.64
N LYS A 53 13.80 18.57 -2.22
CA LYS A 53 13.40 18.96 -0.86
C LYS A 53 11.93 18.64 -0.58
N THR A 54 11.05 18.99 -1.52
CA THR A 54 9.61 18.73 -1.44
C THR A 54 9.31 17.23 -1.42
N LEU A 55 9.95 16.44 -2.30
CA LEU A 55 9.83 14.99 -2.30
C LEU A 55 10.25 14.40 -0.94
N ASN A 56 11.42 14.79 -0.41
CA ASN A 56 11.88 14.26 0.87
C ASN A 56 10.93 14.57 2.03
N ARG A 57 10.34 15.77 2.05
CA ARG A 57 9.34 16.14 3.05
C ARG A 57 8.06 15.32 2.89
N LEU A 58 7.57 15.16 1.66
CA LEU A 58 6.42 14.31 1.34
C LEU A 58 6.62 12.87 1.82
N LEU A 59 7.76 12.25 1.51
CA LEU A 59 8.06 10.88 1.90
C LEU A 59 8.14 10.70 3.42
N LYS A 60 8.67 11.71 4.12
CA LYS A 60 8.71 11.72 5.59
C LYS A 60 7.31 11.85 6.17
N ALA A 61 6.49 12.75 5.63
CA ALA A 61 5.10 12.96 6.03
C ALA A 61 4.25 11.70 5.80
N MET A 62 4.39 11.06 4.63
CA MET A 62 3.70 9.79 4.32
C MET A 62 4.09 8.69 5.30
N ARG A 63 5.38 8.53 5.61
CA ARG A 63 5.84 7.54 6.61
C ARG A 63 5.28 7.84 7.99
N ALA A 64 5.32 9.10 8.44
CA ALA A 64 4.79 9.50 9.74
C ALA A 64 3.28 9.24 9.82
N THR A 65 2.54 9.60 8.78
CA THR A 65 1.09 9.37 8.65
C THR A 65 0.76 7.87 8.70
N MET A 66 1.51 7.05 7.96
CA MET A 66 1.36 5.59 7.95
C MET A 66 1.56 4.99 9.36
N LEU A 67 2.63 5.39 10.06
CA LEU A 67 2.93 4.88 11.40
C LEU A 67 1.93 5.35 12.46
N GLU A 68 1.42 6.58 12.35
CA GLU A 68 0.39 7.12 13.25
C GLU A 68 -0.98 6.47 13.03
N ALA A 69 -1.27 6.03 11.79
CA ALA A 69 -2.49 5.31 11.41
C ALA A 69 -2.35 3.77 11.51
N PRO A 70 -1.54 3.27 12.45
CA PRO A 70 -0.90 1.93 12.50
C PRO A 70 -0.83 1.10 11.20
N GLY A 71 -0.49 1.70 10.07
CA GLY A 71 -0.35 1.01 8.78
C GLY A 71 1.05 0.45 8.51
N VAL A 72 1.12 -0.52 7.61
CA VAL A 72 2.38 -1.10 7.09
C VAL A 72 2.73 -0.64 5.67
N GLY A 73 1.84 0.16 5.07
CA GLY A 73 1.99 0.78 3.77
C GLY A 73 1.09 2.00 3.62
N LEU A 74 1.51 2.95 2.78
CA LEU A 74 0.71 4.12 2.39
C LEU A 74 1.12 4.63 1.00
N ALA A 75 0.15 4.67 0.09
CA ALA A 75 0.29 5.18 -1.26
C ALA A 75 -0.07 6.66 -1.36
N ALA A 76 0.60 7.42 -2.23
CA ALA A 76 0.33 8.84 -2.44
C ALA A 76 -1.14 9.16 -2.81
N PRO A 77 -1.87 8.31 -3.58
CA PRO A 77 -3.30 8.50 -3.79
C PRO A 77 -4.12 8.58 -2.49
N GLN A 78 -3.72 7.85 -1.45
CA GLN A 78 -4.39 7.85 -0.14
C GLN A 78 -4.22 9.16 0.63
N VAL A 79 -3.28 10.02 0.24
CA VAL A 79 -3.14 11.38 0.79
C VAL A 79 -3.59 12.45 -0.22
N GLY A 80 -4.41 12.07 -1.20
CA GLY A 80 -4.97 12.99 -2.19
C GLY A 80 -4.05 13.31 -3.38
N LEU A 81 -2.93 12.61 -3.51
CA LEU A 81 -1.90 12.89 -4.52
C LEU A 81 -1.78 11.75 -5.53
N GLY A 82 -2.30 11.94 -6.74
CA GLY A 82 -2.24 10.97 -7.84
C GLY A 82 -0.85 10.79 -8.48
N LEU A 83 0.18 10.52 -7.68
CA LEU A 83 1.53 10.15 -8.12
C LEU A 83 1.84 8.69 -7.79
N ALA A 84 2.59 8.02 -8.67
CA ALA A 84 3.00 6.64 -8.47
C ALA A 84 4.15 6.52 -7.45
N ILE A 85 3.85 6.82 -6.18
CA ILE A 85 4.77 6.79 -5.04
C ILE A 85 4.03 6.11 -3.88
N ALA A 86 4.69 5.18 -3.20
CA ALA A 86 4.23 4.66 -1.92
C ALA A 86 5.41 4.45 -0.96
N VAL A 87 5.08 4.32 0.33
CA VAL A 87 6.00 3.90 1.39
C VAL A 87 5.52 2.60 2.01
N ILE A 88 6.45 1.73 2.40
CA ILE A 88 6.16 0.46 3.06
C ILE A 88 7.15 0.23 4.21
N GLU A 89 6.68 -0.31 5.31
CA GLU A 89 7.47 -0.63 6.50
C GLU A 89 6.69 -1.57 7.42
N ASP A 90 7.31 -2.68 7.82
CA ASP A 90 6.77 -3.57 8.84
C ASP A 90 7.92 -4.12 9.69
N HIS A 91 7.83 -3.96 11.01
CA HIS A 91 8.85 -4.41 11.96
C HIS A 91 8.37 -5.60 12.80
N ILE A 92 7.14 -6.05 12.58
CA ILE A 92 6.59 -7.16 13.35
C ILE A 92 7.35 -8.43 12.96
N ARG A 93 7.89 -9.08 13.98
CA ARG A 93 8.44 -10.44 13.90
C ARG A 93 7.58 -11.27 14.83
N ASP A 94 6.38 -11.57 14.40
CA ASP A 94 5.53 -12.51 15.12
C ASP A 94 5.76 -13.89 14.52
N ASP A 95 6.24 -14.76 15.40
CA ASP A 95 6.31 -16.22 15.31
C ASP A 95 6.76 -16.80 13.96
N GLU A 96 7.89 -17.53 13.93
CA GLU A 96 8.33 -18.25 12.72
C GLU A 96 7.24 -19.23 12.21
N ASP A 97 6.31 -19.63 13.08
CA ASP A 97 5.17 -20.50 12.78
C ASP A 97 3.89 -19.75 12.35
N ASP A 98 3.88 -18.41 12.24
CA ASP A 98 2.71 -17.67 11.76
C ASP A 98 2.40 -18.02 10.30
N PRO A 99 1.21 -18.56 9.98
CA PRO A 99 0.88 -18.99 8.62
C PRO A 99 0.86 -17.83 7.60
N ARG A 100 0.76 -16.58 8.06
CA ARG A 100 0.85 -15.36 7.22
C ARG A 100 2.26 -15.09 6.71
N GLN A 101 3.27 -15.75 7.29
CA GLN A 101 4.68 -15.62 6.91
C GLN A 101 5.11 -14.15 6.98
N ILE A 102 4.90 -13.56 8.17
CA ILE A 102 5.30 -12.20 8.51
C ILE A 102 6.82 -12.18 8.66
N ASP A 103 7.47 -11.25 7.97
CA ASP A 103 8.92 -11.07 8.03
C ASP A 103 9.24 -9.57 8.01
N GLU A 104 10.44 -9.22 8.47
CA GLU A 104 10.88 -7.84 8.55
C GLU A 104 10.88 -7.17 7.17
N LEU A 105 10.16 -6.05 7.08
CA LEU A 105 10.13 -5.18 5.93
C LEU A 105 10.68 -3.80 6.34
N PRO A 106 12.00 -3.58 6.22
CA PRO A 106 12.58 -2.28 6.54
C PRO A 106 11.97 -1.19 5.67
N PHE A 107 11.88 0.02 6.22
CA PHE A 107 11.33 1.19 5.53
C PHE A 107 11.86 1.34 4.10
N ARG A 108 10.95 1.35 3.13
CA ARG A 108 11.25 1.55 1.72
C ARG A 108 10.32 2.59 1.12
N VAL A 109 10.90 3.37 0.21
CA VAL A 109 10.17 4.22 -0.72
C VAL A 109 10.11 3.47 -2.05
N ILE A 110 8.91 3.23 -2.54
CA ILE A 110 8.68 2.52 -3.80
C ILE A 110 8.06 3.48 -4.81
N ILE A 111 8.81 3.83 -5.86
CA ILE A 111 8.40 4.75 -6.91
C ILE A 111 8.22 3.98 -8.20
N ASN A 112 7.13 4.26 -8.92
CA ASN A 112 6.73 3.54 -10.13
C ASN A 112 6.82 2.00 -9.99
N PRO A 113 6.32 1.40 -8.88
CA PRO A 113 6.47 -0.01 -8.66
C PRO A 113 5.66 -0.85 -9.65
N SER A 114 6.11 -2.08 -9.84
CA SER A 114 5.40 -3.14 -10.55
C SER A 114 5.81 -4.49 -9.96
N TYR A 115 4.96 -5.49 -10.10
CA TYR A 115 5.31 -6.86 -9.68
C TYR A 115 4.86 -7.90 -10.71
N GLU A 116 5.55 -9.03 -10.71
CA GLU A 116 5.23 -10.22 -11.52
C GLU A 116 5.14 -11.43 -10.59
N PRO A 117 4.12 -12.29 -10.68
CA PRO A 117 4.04 -13.49 -9.86
C PRO A 117 5.15 -14.48 -10.20
N ILE A 118 5.63 -15.20 -9.19
CA ILE A 118 6.55 -16.33 -9.35
C ILE A 118 5.77 -17.61 -9.07
N GLY A 119 5.56 -18.42 -10.10
CA GLY A 119 4.74 -19.64 -9.98
C GLY A 119 3.24 -19.33 -9.91
N GLN A 120 2.48 -20.23 -9.28
CA GLN A 120 1.01 -20.15 -9.18
C GLN A 120 0.50 -20.14 -7.74
N GLU A 121 1.41 -20.16 -6.76
CA GLU A 121 1.03 -20.22 -5.34
C GLU A 121 0.44 -18.89 -4.88
N THR A 122 -0.64 -19.00 -4.11
CA THR A 122 -1.38 -17.86 -3.57
C THR A 122 -1.73 -18.11 -2.11
N ALA A 123 -1.87 -17.04 -1.33
CA ALA A 123 -2.38 -17.09 0.03
C ALA A 123 -3.55 -16.10 0.19
N SER A 124 -4.52 -16.47 1.01
CA SER A 124 -5.73 -15.69 1.28
C SER A 124 -5.78 -15.34 2.76
N PHE A 125 -5.84 -14.05 3.06
CA PHE A 125 -5.89 -13.50 4.42
C PHE A 125 -6.83 -12.32 4.44
N TYR A 126 -7.35 -11.96 5.61
CA TYR A 126 -8.02 -10.68 5.81
C TYR A 126 -7.02 -9.53 5.55
N GLU A 127 -7.48 -8.54 4.81
CA GLU A 127 -6.72 -7.36 4.44
C GLU A 127 -7.60 -6.12 4.71
N GLY A 128 -7.05 -5.16 5.44
CA GLY A 128 -7.65 -3.85 5.65
C GLY A 128 -6.99 -2.78 4.78
N CYS A 129 -7.54 -1.57 4.80
CA CYS A 129 -6.96 -0.41 4.13
C CYS A 129 -7.27 0.85 4.93
N LEU A 130 -6.28 1.73 5.12
CA LEU A 130 -6.49 3.01 5.82
C LEU A 130 -7.49 3.93 5.11
N SER A 131 -7.75 3.69 3.82
CA SER A 131 -8.75 4.41 3.03
C SER A 131 -10.13 3.74 3.02
N LEU A 132 -10.30 2.57 3.65
CA LEU A 132 -11.60 1.93 3.89
C LEU A 132 -11.68 1.57 5.38
N GLU A 133 -11.76 2.59 6.22
CA GLU A 133 -11.73 2.44 7.67
C GLU A 133 -12.91 1.60 8.20
N GLY A 134 -12.62 0.75 9.19
CA GLY A 134 -13.64 -0.04 9.89
C GLY A 134 -13.98 -1.37 9.23
N PHE A 135 -13.38 -1.71 8.08
CA PHE A 135 -13.72 -2.91 7.31
C PHE A 135 -12.50 -3.65 6.76
N GLN A 136 -12.60 -4.98 6.78
CA GLN A 136 -11.64 -5.89 6.17
C GLN A 136 -12.38 -6.97 5.38
N ALA A 137 -11.70 -7.55 4.40
CA ALA A 137 -12.19 -8.74 3.71
C ALA A 137 -11.02 -9.63 3.31
N VAL A 138 -11.31 -10.91 3.10
CA VAL A 138 -10.35 -11.88 2.60
C VAL A 138 -9.94 -11.50 1.19
N ARG A 139 -8.63 -11.35 0.99
CA ARG A 139 -8.01 -11.05 -0.29
C ARG A 139 -6.96 -12.10 -0.61
N ARG A 140 -7.10 -12.70 -1.78
CA ARG A 140 -6.09 -13.61 -2.34
C ARG A 140 -4.96 -12.81 -2.99
N ARG A 141 -3.71 -13.16 -2.66
CA ARG A 141 -2.49 -12.54 -3.19
C ARG A 141 -1.54 -13.62 -3.68
N TRP A 142 -0.68 -13.26 -4.63
CA TRP A 142 0.45 -14.12 -5.00
C TRP A 142 1.38 -14.25 -3.80
N LEU A 143 1.76 -15.49 -3.48
CA LEU A 143 2.64 -15.76 -2.34
C LEU A 143 4.06 -15.26 -2.64
N ASP A 144 4.53 -15.49 -3.86
CA ASP A 144 5.83 -15.03 -4.34
C ASP A 144 5.68 -14.08 -5.53
N ILE A 145 6.43 -12.99 -5.49
CA ILE A 145 6.51 -12.02 -6.57
C ILE A 145 7.96 -11.62 -6.85
N THR A 146 8.23 -11.24 -8.10
CA THR A 146 9.33 -10.34 -8.39
C THR A 146 8.83 -8.90 -8.36
N ALA A 147 9.22 -8.16 -7.31
CA ALA A 147 8.96 -6.74 -7.17
C ALA A 147 10.02 -5.92 -7.91
N SER A 148 9.61 -4.89 -8.64
CA SER A 148 10.47 -3.91 -9.30
C SER A 148 10.03 -2.50 -8.96
N TRP A 149 10.95 -1.59 -8.64
CA TRP A 149 10.63 -0.20 -8.29
C TRP A 149 11.86 0.71 -8.47
N GLU A 150 11.65 2.02 -8.39
CA GLU A 150 12.69 3.02 -8.24
C GLU A 150 12.70 3.54 -6.79
N ASP A 151 13.88 3.75 -6.22
CA ASP A 151 13.99 4.43 -4.92
C ASP A 151 13.94 5.98 -5.08
N ARG A 152 13.98 6.70 -3.96
CA ARG A 152 13.96 8.18 -3.95
C ARG A 152 15.09 8.85 -4.76
N SER A 153 16.17 8.13 -5.04
CA SER A 153 17.29 8.62 -5.87
C SER A 153 17.13 8.30 -7.36
N GLY A 154 16.07 7.57 -7.73
CA GLY A 154 15.84 7.09 -9.09
C GLY A 154 16.60 5.80 -9.42
N ARG A 155 17.24 5.15 -8.43
CA ARG A 155 17.90 3.87 -8.65
C ARG A 155 16.85 2.77 -8.75
N LYS A 156 16.96 1.94 -9.78
CA LYS A 156 16.09 0.79 -10.01
C LYS A 156 16.48 -0.40 -9.14
N HIS A 157 15.47 -1.06 -8.60
CA HIS A 157 15.57 -2.27 -7.81
C HIS A 157 14.69 -3.35 -8.43
N ARG A 158 15.14 -4.61 -8.32
CA ARG A 158 14.36 -5.81 -8.66
C ARG A 158 14.68 -6.87 -7.61
N GLN A 159 13.67 -7.33 -6.87
CA GLN A 159 13.84 -8.22 -5.73
C GLN A 159 12.72 -9.25 -5.69
N ARG A 160 13.04 -10.49 -5.30
CA ARG A 160 12.01 -11.47 -4.91
C ARG A 160 11.45 -11.06 -3.55
N MET A 161 10.13 -11.04 -3.43
CA MET A 161 9.41 -10.90 -2.17
C MET A 161 8.48 -12.10 -2.01
N HIS A 162 8.26 -12.48 -0.75
CA HIS A 162 7.49 -13.65 -0.37
C HIS A 162 6.61 -13.30 0.84
N GLY A 163 5.52 -14.05 1.06
CA GLY A 163 4.70 -13.94 2.27
C GLY A 163 4.06 -12.56 2.47
N TRP A 164 4.05 -12.09 3.72
CA TRP A 164 3.44 -10.81 4.09
C TRP A 164 4.09 -9.60 3.42
N PRO A 165 5.44 -9.48 3.32
CA PRO A 165 6.07 -8.42 2.52
C PRO A 165 5.61 -8.36 1.07
N ALA A 166 5.39 -9.52 0.41
CA ALA A 166 4.86 -9.56 -0.95
C ALA A 166 3.42 -9.04 -1.01
N ARG A 167 2.58 -9.35 -0.01
CA ARG A 167 1.20 -8.84 0.08
C ARG A 167 1.18 -7.33 0.21
N ILE A 168 1.97 -6.76 1.14
CA ILE A 168 2.07 -5.31 1.35
C ILE A 168 2.48 -4.63 0.04
N PHE A 169 3.52 -5.12 -0.63
CA PHE A 169 3.97 -4.54 -1.90
C PHE A 169 2.90 -4.59 -2.99
N GLN A 170 2.15 -5.69 -3.10
CA GLN A 170 1.02 -5.80 -4.03
C GLN A 170 -0.08 -4.79 -3.70
N HIS A 171 -0.47 -4.66 -2.42
CA HIS A 171 -1.49 -3.71 -1.97
C HIS A 171 -1.15 -2.27 -2.36
N GLU A 172 0.06 -1.82 -1.99
CA GLU A 172 0.48 -0.45 -2.28
C GLU A 172 0.67 -0.21 -3.78
N THR A 173 1.08 -1.22 -4.54
CA THR A 173 1.19 -1.10 -6.00
C THR A 173 -0.19 -0.98 -6.65
N ASP A 174 -1.19 -1.73 -6.18
CA ASP A 174 -2.56 -1.70 -6.70
C ASP A 174 -3.18 -0.31 -6.55
N HIS A 175 -2.96 0.35 -5.40
CA HIS A 175 -3.41 1.73 -5.17
C HIS A 175 -2.94 2.70 -6.26
N LEU A 176 -1.74 2.49 -6.82
CA LEU A 176 -1.19 3.36 -7.87
C LEU A 176 -1.83 3.13 -9.24
N SER A 177 -2.58 2.04 -9.40
CA SER A 177 -3.42 1.77 -10.58
C SER A 177 -4.89 2.17 -10.39
N GLY A 178 -5.27 2.64 -9.20
CA GLY A 178 -6.66 2.91 -8.84
C GLY A 178 -7.46 1.67 -8.45
N GLU A 179 -6.77 0.54 -8.26
CA GLU A 179 -7.35 -0.68 -7.68
C GLU A 179 -7.26 -0.61 -6.14
N VAL A 180 -8.31 -1.06 -5.48
CA VAL A 180 -8.34 -1.22 -4.02
C VAL A 180 -8.68 -2.67 -3.67
N TYR A 181 -8.34 -3.11 -2.46
CA TYR A 181 -8.44 -4.54 -2.10
C TYR A 181 -9.85 -5.13 -2.30
N ILE A 182 -10.92 -4.33 -2.14
CA ILE A 182 -12.30 -4.80 -2.30
C ILE A 182 -12.65 -5.21 -3.74
N ASP A 183 -11.90 -4.76 -4.75
CA ASP A 183 -12.18 -5.04 -6.16
C ASP A 183 -12.00 -6.51 -6.56
N LYS A 184 -11.18 -7.25 -5.80
CA LYS A 184 -10.98 -8.70 -5.96
C LYS A 184 -10.96 -9.43 -4.61
N ALA A 185 -11.57 -8.83 -3.59
CA ALA A 185 -11.81 -9.50 -2.32
C ALA A 185 -12.95 -10.51 -2.45
N GLU A 186 -12.98 -11.48 -1.53
CA GLU A 186 -14.16 -12.31 -1.31
C GLU A 186 -15.21 -11.51 -0.55
N ILE A 187 -16.24 -11.04 -1.24
CA ILE A 187 -17.23 -10.12 -0.67
C ILE A 187 -18.04 -10.73 0.46
N ARG A 188 -18.25 -12.06 0.48
CA ARG A 188 -18.93 -12.75 1.59
C ARG A 188 -18.17 -12.66 2.90
N SER A 189 -16.85 -12.42 2.83
CA SER A 189 -15.99 -12.25 4.00
C SER A 189 -15.90 -10.81 4.49
N LEU A 190 -16.55 -9.84 3.83
CA LEU A 190 -16.50 -8.44 4.28
C LEU A 190 -17.03 -8.34 5.71
N SER A 191 -16.16 -7.93 6.63
CA SER A 191 -16.44 -7.82 8.06
C SER A 191 -16.09 -6.43 8.56
N SER A 192 -16.86 -5.93 9.52
CA SER A 192 -16.39 -4.83 10.36
C SER A 192 -15.21 -5.29 11.22
N ASP A 193 -14.35 -4.37 11.64
CA ASP A 193 -13.23 -4.68 12.53
C ASP A 193 -13.71 -5.33 13.86
N ASP A 194 -14.83 -4.84 14.41
CA ASP A 194 -15.44 -5.40 15.63
C ASP A 194 -15.83 -6.88 15.43
N ASN A 195 -16.58 -7.19 14.37
CA ASN A 195 -17.00 -8.57 14.09
C ASN A 195 -15.81 -9.46 13.69
N LEU A 196 -14.80 -8.91 13.02
CA LEU A 196 -13.60 -9.65 12.69
C LEU A 196 -12.90 -10.11 13.98
N SER A 197 -12.79 -9.20 14.96
CA SER A 197 -12.20 -9.49 16.27
C SER A 197 -12.99 -10.53 17.07
N GLU A 198 -14.33 -10.51 16.96
CA GLU A 198 -15.22 -11.40 17.69
C GLU A 198 -15.25 -12.81 17.08
N TYR A 199 -15.31 -12.91 15.74
CA TYR A 199 -15.61 -14.17 15.05
C TYR A 199 -14.41 -14.81 14.36
N TRP A 200 -13.46 -14.04 13.81
CA TRP A 200 -12.50 -14.56 12.82
C TRP A 200 -11.02 -14.35 13.17
N ALA A 201 -10.71 -13.55 14.19
CA ALA A 201 -9.33 -13.17 14.51
C ALA A 201 -8.43 -14.31 14.99
N TYR A 202 -9.01 -15.44 15.43
CA TYR A 202 -8.26 -16.59 15.94
C TYR A 202 -7.86 -17.61 14.87
N ASP A 203 -8.33 -17.43 13.63
CA ASP A 203 -7.99 -18.26 12.48
C ASP A 203 -7.29 -17.40 11.40
N PRO A 204 -5.96 -17.25 11.46
CA PRO A 204 -5.25 -16.32 10.57
C PRO A 204 -5.38 -16.69 9.09
N VAL A 205 -5.43 -17.99 8.77
CA VAL A 205 -5.84 -18.49 7.45
C VAL A 205 -7.36 -18.60 7.53
N PRO A 206 -8.18 -17.88 6.76
CA PRO A 206 -9.61 -17.73 7.02
C PRO A 206 -10.43 -18.99 6.65
N THR A 207 -10.13 -20.14 7.26
CA THR A 207 -10.73 -21.45 7.01
C THR A 207 -12.11 -21.55 7.64
N GLU A 208 -12.27 -21.15 8.90
CA GLU A 208 -13.54 -21.13 9.61
C GLU A 208 -14.53 -20.19 8.93
N ALA A 209 -14.07 -18.99 8.58
CA ALA A 209 -14.87 -18.01 7.84
C ALA A 209 -15.27 -18.56 6.46
N ALA A 210 -14.38 -19.25 5.75
CA ALA A 210 -14.68 -19.83 4.44
C ALA A 210 -15.75 -20.92 4.51
N GLU A 211 -15.67 -21.80 5.52
CA GLU A 211 -16.66 -22.85 5.75
C GLU A 211 -18.03 -22.28 6.12
N GLU A 212 -18.08 -21.40 7.13
CA GLU A 212 -19.33 -20.85 7.66
C GLU A 212 -20.01 -19.89 6.66
N LEU A 213 -19.21 -19.02 6.02
CA LEU A 213 -19.74 -18.00 5.11
C LEU A 213 -19.84 -18.50 3.67
N GLY A 214 -19.27 -19.65 3.31
CA GLY A 214 -19.44 -20.31 2.02
C GLY A 214 -18.64 -19.68 0.88
N PHE A 215 -17.31 -19.63 1.03
CA PHE A 215 -16.37 -19.21 -0.01
C PHE A 215 -15.10 -20.09 -0.06
N THR A 216 -14.22 -19.85 -1.03
CA THR A 216 -12.95 -20.60 -1.19
C THR A 216 -11.75 -19.72 -0.96
N ILE A 217 -10.74 -20.23 -0.27
CA ILE A 217 -9.45 -19.56 -0.01
C ILE A 217 -8.39 -19.90 -1.07
#